data_AF-A0A8C7J809-F1
#
_entry.id   AF-A0A8C7J809-F1
#
_cell.length_a   1.000
_cell.length_b   1.000
_cell.length_c   1.000
_cell.angle_alpha   90.00
_cell.angle_beta   90.00
_cell.angle_gamma   90.00
#
_symmetry.space_group_name_H-M   'P 1'
#
loop_
_entity.id
_entity.type
_entity.pdbx_description
1 polymer ?
#
loop_
_entity_poly.entity_id
_entity_poly.type
_entity_poly.pdbx_seq_one_letter_code
_entity_poly.pdbx_strand_id
1 'polypeptide(L)'
;PNRCSSLLGIGLNLCLKCTTMGKMQSENPRDSRVIRPQPGLCVKTFTLPDKQKVFVNICQSAAVPPPPPLSREALVELLESEDPTGYRVPMSIGEAHTEVDNNSQGCTAYDVVISEEFFQKCQKDPLFQQFLIAVSLEGLENKYNLELSRDWKVLKNRKFLGSVNEQNIRTKSKPVIQEIEPKPEFCLLVEPPVGDPEFLIAEIQLPGVASSLSLVLDLGEDRLVLNARPSLFHLDCFIPFFIDQEGSVAQYNTNTQILTVTMPVVSS
;
A
#
# COMPACT_ATOMS: atom_id res chain seq x y z
N PRO A 1 -58.29 27.18 23.39
CA PRO A 1 -57.18 26.37 23.94
C PRO A 1 -56.18 26.01 22.82
N ASN A 2 -54.98 26.56 22.67
CA ASN A 2 -54.05 27.23 23.57
C ASN A 2 -53.19 28.23 22.76
N ARG A 3 -52.63 29.23 23.45
CA ARG A 3 -51.55 30.12 22.97
C ARG A 3 -50.18 29.42 23.04
N CYS A 4 -49.22 29.96 22.26
CA CYS A 4 -47.76 30.11 22.49
C CYS A 4 -46.99 29.89 21.16
N SER A 5 -46.46 30.93 20.49
CA SER A 5 -45.17 31.65 20.72
C SER A 5 -43.98 31.07 19.93
N SER A 6 -43.62 31.78 18.86
CA SER A 6 -42.27 32.20 18.43
C SER A 6 -41.09 31.20 18.20
N LEU A 7 -40.56 31.28 16.95
CA LEU A 7 -39.14 31.24 16.51
C LEU A 7 -38.43 29.85 16.61
N LEU A 8 -37.55 29.39 15.72
CA LEU A 8 -36.83 29.89 14.55
C LEU A 8 -36.33 28.66 13.76
N GLY A 9 -36.13 28.74 12.44
CA GLY A 9 -35.33 27.75 11.71
C GLY A 9 -35.74 27.56 10.25
N ILE A 10 -35.46 28.57 9.43
CA ILE A 10 -35.79 28.63 8.01
C ILE A 10 -34.80 27.74 7.24
N GLY A 11 -35.27 26.59 6.73
CA GLY A 11 -34.57 25.79 5.72
C GLY A 11 -35.17 26.09 4.34
N LEU A 12 -34.53 26.98 3.57
CA LEU A 12 -34.95 27.32 2.22
C LEU A 12 -34.24 26.39 1.21
N ASN A 13 -35.04 25.54 0.57
CA ASN A 13 -34.72 24.94 -0.73
C ASN A 13 -35.00 25.98 -1.82
N LEU A 14 -34.05 26.24 -2.72
CA LEU A 14 -34.37 26.57 -4.10
C LEU A 14 -33.24 26.19 -5.05
N CYS A 15 -33.64 25.54 -6.14
CA CYS A 15 -32.84 25.01 -7.22
C CYS A 15 -32.81 25.99 -8.41
N LEU A 16 -31.78 25.79 -9.26
CA LEU A 16 -31.61 26.18 -10.68
C LEU A 16 -30.80 27.44 -11.09
N LYS A 17 -29.55 27.13 -11.49
CA LYS A 17 -28.83 27.43 -12.75
C LYS A 17 -28.50 28.90 -13.11
N CYS A 18 -27.21 29.16 -13.26
CA CYS A 18 -26.65 29.68 -14.51
C CYS A 18 -25.22 29.15 -14.75
N THR A 19 -25.00 28.69 -15.98
CA THR A 19 -23.84 28.01 -16.57
C THR A 19 -22.67 28.96 -16.80
N THR A 20 -21.42 28.50 -16.65
CA THR A 20 -20.37 28.82 -17.64
C THR A 20 -19.34 27.69 -17.73
N MET A 21 -19.01 27.38 -18.97
CA MET A 21 -18.36 26.18 -19.45
C MET A 21 -16.86 26.11 -19.08
N GLY A 22 -16.49 25.08 -18.34
CA GLY A 22 -15.14 24.51 -18.34
C GLY A 22 -15.31 23.01 -18.54
N LYS A 23 -14.96 22.50 -19.73
CA LYS A 23 -15.11 21.09 -20.10
C LYS A 23 -14.34 20.21 -19.10
N MET A 24 -15.03 19.56 -18.15
CA MET A 24 -14.59 18.26 -17.65
C MET A 24 -14.59 17.34 -18.86
N GLN A 25 -13.40 17.06 -19.39
CA GLN A 25 -13.26 16.01 -20.39
C GLN A 25 -13.62 14.70 -19.71
N SER A 26 -14.72 14.14 -20.19
CA SER A 26 -15.24 12.81 -19.91
C SER A 26 -14.13 11.77 -19.87
N GLU A 27 -14.16 10.91 -18.86
CA GLU A 27 -13.48 9.60 -18.88
C GLU A 27 -13.75 8.90 -20.23
N ASN A 28 -12.70 8.49 -20.93
CA ASN A 28 -12.83 7.69 -22.14
C ASN A 28 -13.06 6.21 -21.74
N PRO A 29 -14.19 5.57 -22.08
CA PRO A 29 -14.49 4.17 -21.70
C PRO A 29 -13.76 3.11 -22.54
N ARG A 30 -12.65 3.45 -23.21
CA ARG A 30 -12.12 2.66 -24.34
C ARG A 30 -10.98 1.68 -24.04
N ASP A 31 -10.49 1.59 -22.82
CA ASP A 31 -9.29 0.77 -22.51
C ASP A 31 -9.52 -0.37 -21.49
N SER A 32 -10.78 -0.78 -21.26
CA SER A 32 -11.11 -2.00 -20.51
C SER A 32 -11.54 -3.13 -21.45
N ARG A 33 -10.92 -4.31 -21.34
CA ARG A 33 -11.26 -5.49 -22.13
C ARG A 33 -11.59 -6.66 -21.21
N VAL A 34 -12.68 -7.36 -21.53
CA VAL A 34 -12.98 -8.67 -20.93
C VAL A 34 -12.01 -9.69 -21.51
N ILE A 35 -11.27 -10.37 -20.65
CA ILE A 35 -10.37 -11.46 -21.03
C ILE A 35 -10.70 -12.73 -20.27
N ARG A 36 -10.37 -13.86 -20.88
CA ARG A 36 -10.27 -15.13 -20.18
C ARG A 36 -8.78 -15.44 -19.97
N PRO A 37 -8.26 -15.31 -18.74
CA PRO A 37 -6.84 -15.50 -18.48
C PRO A 37 -6.46 -16.99 -18.61
N GLN A 38 -5.19 -17.26 -18.92
CA GLN A 38 -4.68 -18.63 -18.96
C GLN A 38 -4.10 -19.01 -17.59
N PRO A 39 -4.49 -20.15 -17.00
CA PRO A 39 -3.91 -20.66 -15.76
C PRO A 39 -2.39 -20.84 -15.82
N GLY A 40 -1.69 -20.32 -14.81
CA GLY A 40 -0.25 -20.43 -14.68
C GLY A 40 0.17 -21.34 -13.53
N LEU A 41 0.06 -20.83 -12.30
CA LEU A 41 0.38 -21.55 -11.06
C LEU A 41 -0.61 -21.20 -9.96
N CYS A 42 -0.78 -22.11 -9.01
CA CYS A 42 -1.65 -21.92 -7.85
C CYS A 42 -0.79 -21.94 -6.58
N VAL A 43 -0.83 -20.85 -5.82
CA VAL A 43 -0.13 -20.70 -4.55
C VAL A 43 -1.12 -20.93 -3.42
N LYS A 44 -0.75 -21.76 -2.45
CA LYS A 44 -1.47 -21.90 -1.19
C LYS A 44 -0.74 -21.12 -0.11
N THR A 45 -1.45 -20.28 0.61
CA THR A 45 -0.98 -19.57 1.81
C THR A 45 -2.10 -19.51 2.86
N PHE A 46 -1.90 -18.72 3.91
CA PHE A 46 -2.86 -18.50 4.98
C PHE A 46 -2.95 -17.01 5.31
N THR A 47 -4.11 -16.55 5.73
CA THR A 47 -4.26 -15.22 6.33
C THR A 47 -3.67 -15.18 7.74
N LEU A 48 -3.32 -13.98 8.19
CA LEU A 48 -2.89 -13.70 9.55
C LEU A 48 -3.86 -12.71 10.22
N PRO A 49 -4.11 -12.84 11.54
CA PRO A 49 -3.62 -13.88 12.46
C PRO A 49 -4.49 -15.16 12.48
N ASP A 50 -5.62 -15.16 11.78
CA ASP A 50 -6.69 -16.15 11.84
C ASP A 50 -6.39 -17.49 11.14
N LYS A 51 -5.30 -17.58 10.37
CA LYS A 51 -4.80 -18.80 9.70
C LYS A 51 -5.84 -19.45 8.77
N GLN A 52 -6.71 -18.65 8.15
CA GLN A 52 -7.63 -19.18 7.15
C GLN A 52 -6.89 -19.48 5.85
N LYS A 53 -7.30 -20.57 5.19
CA LYS A 53 -6.63 -21.05 3.98
C LYS A 53 -6.99 -20.15 2.79
N VAL A 54 -5.96 -19.64 2.12
CA VAL A 54 -6.10 -18.81 0.92
C VAL A 54 -5.34 -19.43 -0.24
N PHE A 55 -5.95 -19.39 -1.42
CA PHE A 55 -5.32 -19.76 -2.68
C PHE A 55 -5.19 -18.56 -3.59
N VAL A 56 -4.06 -18.45 -4.27
CA VAL A 56 -3.79 -17.39 -5.25
C VAL A 56 -3.46 -18.05 -6.58
N ASN A 57 -4.37 -17.89 -7.53
CA ASN A 57 -4.23 -18.36 -8.90
C ASN A 57 -3.50 -17.28 -9.71
N ILE A 58 -2.20 -17.48 -9.97
CA ILE A 58 -1.44 -16.60 -10.84
C ILE A 58 -1.62 -17.08 -12.28
N CYS A 59 -2.32 -16.26 -13.05
CA CYS A 59 -2.68 -16.48 -14.44
C CYS A 59 -1.95 -15.49 -15.35
N GLN A 60 -1.99 -15.76 -16.64
CA GLN A 60 -1.30 -14.96 -17.65
C GLN A 60 -2.23 -14.49 -18.77
N SER A 61 -1.92 -13.33 -19.34
CA SER A 61 -2.59 -12.81 -20.53
C SER A 61 -1.69 -11.84 -21.30
N ALA A 62 -1.65 -11.97 -22.63
CA ALA A 62 -1.02 -11.01 -23.53
C ALA A 62 -1.67 -9.60 -23.50
N ALA A 63 -2.87 -9.47 -22.93
CA ALA A 63 -3.56 -8.19 -22.83
C ALA A 63 -3.13 -7.35 -21.60
N VAL A 64 -2.38 -7.94 -20.66
CA VAL A 64 -1.73 -7.21 -19.57
C VAL A 64 -0.34 -6.77 -20.04
N PRO A 65 0.01 -5.48 -19.92
CA PRO A 65 1.33 -5.00 -20.36
C PRO A 65 2.45 -5.60 -19.50
N PRO A 66 3.59 -5.98 -20.10
CA PRO A 66 4.75 -6.44 -19.33
C PRO A 66 5.35 -5.29 -18.50
N PRO A 67 5.97 -5.59 -17.35
CA PRO A 67 6.77 -4.62 -16.63
C PRO A 67 8.06 -4.28 -17.40
N PRO A 68 8.77 -3.20 -17.02
CA PRO A 68 10.09 -2.90 -17.56
C PRO A 68 11.05 -4.10 -17.44
N PRO A 69 11.99 -4.30 -18.36
CA PRO A 69 12.97 -5.39 -18.24
C PRO A 69 13.81 -5.25 -16.97
N LEU A 70 13.79 -6.28 -16.12
CA LEU A 70 14.62 -6.37 -14.91
C LEU A 70 15.68 -7.47 -15.06
N SER A 71 16.96 -7.18 -14.85
CA SER A 71 18.00 -8.21 -14.86
C SER A 71 17.98 -9.02 -13.55
N ARG A 72 18.75 -10.12 -13.49
CA ARG A 72 18.82 -10.94 -12.27
C ARG A 72 19.57 -10.20 -11.17
N GLU A 73 20.61 -9.46 -11.54
CA GLU A 73 21.44 -8.65 -10.64
C GLU A 73 20.61 -7.52 -10.04
N ALA A 74 19.88 -6.77 -10.87
CA ALA A 74 19.00 -5.71 -10.41
C ALA A 74 17.85 -6.24 -9.54
N LEU A 75 17.40 -7.48 -9.75
CA LEU A 75 16.42 -8.10 -8.87
C LEU A 75 17.00 -8.43 -7.49
N VAL A 76 18.27 -8.86 -7.40
CA VAL A 76 18.95 -9.08 -6.11
C VAL A 76 19.07 -7.76 -5.36
N GLU A 77 19.54 -6.71 -6.03
CA GLU A 77 19.62 -5.35 -5.46
C GLU A 77 18.25 -4.87 -4.96
N LEU A 78 17.18 -5.09 -5.74
CA LEU A 78 15.82 -4.74 -5.34
C LEU A 78 15.36 -5.50 -4.09
N LEU A 79 15.70 -6.78 -3.95
CA LEU A 79 15.32 -7.60 -2.81
C LEU A 79 16.12 -7.27 -1.54
N GLU A 80 17.32 -6.72 -1.69
CA GLU A 80 18.19 -6.28 -0.59
C GLU A 80 18.02 -4.80 -0.23
N SER A 81 17.29 -4.04 -1.06
CA SER A 81 17.03 -2.61 -0.86
C SER A 81 16.16 -2.34 0.36
N GLU A 82 16.48 -1.25 1.09
CA GLU A 82 15.63 -0.70 2.15
C GLU A 82 14.34 -0.06 1.58
N ASP A 83 14.39 0.38 0.31
CA ASP A 83 13.24 0.88 -0.46
C ASP A 83 13.06 0.06 -1.77
N PRO A 84 12.25 -1.02 -1.74
CA PRO A 84 12.00 -1.86 -2.92
C PRO A 84 10.89 -1.30 -3.82
N THR A 85 10.41 -0.07 -3.61
CA THR A 85 9.23 0.45 -4.31
C THR A 85 9.49 0.85 -5.77
N GLY A 86 10.76 0.96 -6.17
CA GLY A 86 11.20 1.44 -7.48
C GLY A 86 10.80 0.57 -8.67
N TYR A 87 10.34 -0.66 -8.45
CA TYR A 87 9.89 -1.54 -9.53
C TYR A 87 8.43 -1.99 -9.34
N ARG A 88 7.61 -1.77 -10.37
CA ARG A 88 6.18 -2.09 -10.35
C ARG A 88 5.84 -3.15 -11.41
N VAL A 89 5.08 -4.16 -10.99
CA VAL A 89 4.56 -5.21 -11.88
C VAL A 89 3.08 -4.93 -12.17
N PRO A 90 2.69 -4.62 -13.42
CA PRO A 90 1.29 -4.51 -13.79
C PRO A 90 0.58 -5.85 -13.61
N MET A 91 -0.52 -5.84 -12.85
CA MET A 91 -1.36 -7.02 -12.64
C MET A 91 -2.83 -6.64 -12.49
N SER A 92 -3.72 -7.53 -12.92
CA SER A 92 -5.14 -7.50 -12.57
C SER A 92 -5.36 -8.41 -11.37
N ILE A 93 -6.10 -7.92 -10.37
CA ILE A 93 -6.44 -8.69 -9.19
C ILE A 93 -7.96 -8.87 -9.21
N GLY A 94 -8.43 -10.10 -9.41
CA GLY A 94 -9.84 -10.46 -9.41
C GLY A 94 -10.47 -10.42 -8.02
N GLU A 95 -11.81 -10.47 -7.98
CA GLU A 95 -12.58 -10.56 -6.73
C GLU A 95 -12.32 -11.89 -6.00
N ALA A 96 -12.49 -11.86 -4.69
CA ALA A 96 -12.44 -13.07 -3.87
C ALA A 96 -13.58 -14.01 -4.27
N HIS A 97 -13.28 -15.31 -4.39
CA HIS A 97 -14.30 -16.33 -4.60
C HIS A 97 -14.10 -17.51 -3.65
N THR A 98 -15.22 -18.12 -3.23
CA THR A 98 -15.23 -19.22 -2.28
C THR A 98 -15.12 -20.55 -3.03
N GLU A 99 -14.15 -21.35 -2.62
CA GLU A 99 -13.84 -22.64 -3.22
C GLU A 99 -13.77 -23.74 -2.15
N VAL A 100 -13.81 -24.99 -2.59
CA VAL A 100 -13.70 -26.16 -1.71
C VAL A 100 -12.37 -26.85 -1.94
N ASP A 101 -11.64 -27.11 -0.87
CA ASP A 101 -10.38 -27.84 -0.95
C ASP A 101 -10.58 -29.36 -1.07
N ASN A 102 -9.48 -30.12 -1.21
CA ASN A 102 -9.55 -31.58 -1.30
C ASN A 102 -10.13 -32.25 -0.04
N ASN A 103 -10.18 -31.56 1.10
CA ASN A 103 -10.73 -32.04 2.36
C ASN A 103 -12.17 -31.56 2.57
N SER A 104 -12.84 -31.07 1.53
CA SER A 104 -14.21 -30.53 1.58
C SER A 104 -14.37 -29.33 2.53
N GLN A 105 -13.29 -28.59 2.81
CA GLN A 105 -13.33 -27.37 3.60
C GLN A 105 -13.40 -26.15 2.69
N GLY A 106 -14.25 -25.19 3.07
CA GLY A 106 -14.32 -23.89 2.42
C GLY A 106 -13.00 -23.13 2.54
N CYS A 107 -12.60 -22.48 1.46
CA CYS A 107 -11.40 -21.64 1.38
C CYS A 107 -11.63 -20.49 0.41
N THR A 108 -10.80 -19.45 0.52
CA THR A 108 -10.88 -18.28 -0.35
C THR A 108 -9.84 -18.38 -1.45
N ALA A 109 -10.23 -18.12 -2.69
CA ALA A 109 -9.35 -18.06 -3.83
C ALA A 109 -9.38 -16.66 -4.47
N TYR A 110 -8.22 -16.24 -4.99
CA TYR A 110 -8.03 -14.99 -5.71
C TYR A 110 -7.33 -15.25 -7.03
N ASP A 111 -7.72 -14.53 -8.06
CA ASP A 111 -7.16 -14.68 -9.40
C ASP A 111 -6.33 -13.44 -9.76
N VAL A 112 -5.01 -13.61 -9.85
CA VAL A 112 -4.07 -12.56 -10.24
C VAL A 112 -3.65 -12.79 -11.69
N VAL A 113 -3.85 -11.83 -12.57
CA VAL A 113 -3.49 -11.94 -13.99
C VAL A 113 -2.33 -10.99 -14.30
N ILE A 114 -1.25 -11.54 -14.84
CA ILE A 114 -0.07 -10.79 -15.25
C ILE A 114 0.22 -10.95 -16.74
N SER A 115 1.20 -10.19 -17.24
CA SER A 115 1.69 -10.34 -18.61
C SER A 115 2.22 -11.76 -18.86
N GLU A 116 1.83 -12.34 -20.00
CA GLU A 116 2.30 -13.66 -20.45
C GLU A 116 3.82 -13.72 -20.61
N GLU A 117 4.44 -12.72 -21.24
CA GLU A 117 5.89 -12.68 -21.42
C GLU A 117 6.64 -12.66 -20.07
N PHE A 118 6.13 -11.88 -19.12
CA PHE A 118 6.71 -11.79 -17.78
C PHE A 118 6.53 -13.10 -17.00
N PHE A 119 5.34 -13.72 -17.07
CA PHE A 119 5.08 -15.00 -16.43
C PHE A 119 6.03 -16.09 -16.94
N GLN A 120 6.23 -16.18 -18.26
CA GLN A 120 7.12 -17.17 -18.87
C GLN A 120 8.59 -16.95 -18.46
N LYS A 121 9.01 -15.70 -18.25
CA LYS A 121 10.34 -15.41 -17.69
C LYS A 121 10.44 -15.91 -16.24
N CYS A 122 9.46 -15.61 -15.40
CA CYS A 122 9.43 -16.03 -14.00
C CYS A 122 9.39 -17.54 -13.81
N GLN A 123 8.77 -18.28 -14.73
CA GLN A 123 8.76 -19.75 -14.69
C GLN A 123 10.14 -20.39 -14.92
N LYS A 124 11.07 -19.69 -15.58
CA LYS A 124 12.39 -20.24 -15.94
C LYS A 124 13.45 -20.03 -14.86
N ASP A 125 13.26 -19.06 -13.98
CA ASP A 125 14.21 -18.72 -12.92
C ASP A 125 13.50 -18.75 -11.55
N PRO A 126 13.92 -19.63 -10.62
CA PRO A 126 13.32 -19.71 -9.28
C PRO A 126 13.29 -18.40 -8.51
N LEU A 127 14.31 -17.53 -8.67
CA LEU A 127 14.35 -16.23 -7.99
C LEU A 127 13.23 -15.31 -8.51
N PHE A 128 13.05 -15.26 -9.83
CA PHE A 128 11.95 -14.51 -10.43
C PHE A 128 10.58 -15.12 -10.12
N GLN A 129 10.47 -16.44 -9.94
CA GLN A 129 9.24 -17.08 -9.49
C GLN A 129 8.88 -16.65 -8.05
N GLN A 130 9.86 -16.63 -7.15
CA GLN A 130 9.66 -16.17 -5.77
C GLN A 130 9.26 -14.69 -5.74
N PHE A 131 9.97 -13.85 -6.50
CA PHE A 131 9.64 -12.44 -6.66
C PHE A 131 8.19 -12.25 -7.16
N LEU A 132 7.79 -12.98 -8.20
CA LEU A 132 6.42 -12.93 -8.74
C LEU A 132 5.37 -13.28 -7.69
N ILE A 133 5.62 -14.30 -6.86
CA ILE A 133 4.69 -14.69 -5.80
C ILE A 133 4.62 -13.59 -4.74
N ALA A 134 5.76 -13.03 -4.32
CA ALA A 134 5.81 -11.95 -3.33
C ALA A 134 4.98 -10.73 -3.78
N VAL A 135 5.22 -10.21 -4.98
CA VAL A 135 4.46 -9.05 -5.49
C VAL A 135 2.98 -9.34 -5.69
N SER A 136 2.61 -10.59 -5.97
CA SER A 136 1.20 -10.99 -6.10
C SER A 136 0.49 -11.04 -4.75
N LEU A 137 1.19 -11.48 -3.69
CA LEU A 137 0.67 -11.46 -2.32
C LEU A 137 0.55 -10.02 -1.82
N GLU A 138 1.59 -9.19 -1.99
CA GLU A 138 1.56 -7.77 -1.62
C GLU A 138 0.45 -7.02 -2.35
N GLY A 139 0.24 -7.30 -3.65
CA GLY A 139 -0.86 -6.72 -4.41
C GLY A 139 -2.23 -7.06 -3.82
N LEU A 140 -2.42 -8.30 -3.34
CA LEU A 140 -3.66 -8.72 -2.68
C LEU A 140 -3.83 -8.07 -1.31
N GLU A 141 -2.77 -8.02 -0.49
CA GLU A 141 -2.76 -7.38 0.82
C GLU A 141 -3.16 -5.91 0.69
N ASN A 142 -2.57 -5.19 -0.26
CA ASN A 142 -2.90 -3.78 -0.51
C ASN A 142 -4.33 -3.58 -1.03
N LYS A 143 -4.80 -4.44 -1.94
CA LYS A 143 -6.14 -4.28 -2.53
C LYS A 143 -7.27 -4.62 -1.55
N TYR A 144 -7.10 -5.65 -0.74
CA TYR A 144 -8.14 -6.18 0.14
C TYR A 144 -7.90 -5.91 1.62
N ASN A 145 -6.84 -5.16 1.96
CA ASN A 145 -6.42 -4.88 3.32
C ASN A 145 -6.28 -6.17 4.15
N LEU A 146 -5.54 -7.14 3.59
CA LEU A 146 -5.27 -8.44 4.19
C LEU A 146 -3.84 -8.52 4.72
N GLU A 147 -3.60 -9.45 5.62
CA GLU A 147 -2.25 -9.92 5.96
C GLU A 147 -2.12 -11.39 5.57
N LEU A 148 -1.14 -11.73 4.74
CA LEU A 148 -0.90 -13.08 4.25
C LEU A 148 0.44 -13.62 4.74
N SER A 149 0.44 -14.88 5.17
CA SER A 149 1.64 -15.61 5.53
C SER A 149 2.64 -15.63 4.38
N ARG A 150 3.92 -15.38 4.71
CA ARG A 150 5.04 -15.56 3.78
C ARG A 150 5.49 -17.02 3.67
N ASP A 151 4.99 -17.91 4.53
CA ASP A 151 5.08 -19.37 4.32
C ASP A 151 3.99 -19.82 3.33
N TRP A 152 4.36 -19.84 2.05
CA TRP A 152 3.51 -20.24 0.94
C TRP A 152 4.01 -21.50 0.26
N LYS A 153 3.11 -22.22 -0.42
CA LYS A 153 3.43 -23.43 -1.18
C LYS A 153 2.79 -23.39 -2.56
N VAL A 154 3.60 -23.55 -3.61
CA VAL A 154 3.10 -23.73 -4.97
C VAL A 154 2.57 -25.16 -5.13
N LEU A 155 1.35 -25.30 -5.62
CA LEU A 155 0.75 -26.60 -5.88
C LEU A 155 1.38 -27.24 -7.13
N LYS A 156 1.83 -28.50 -7.01
CA LYS A 156 2.49 -29.22 -8.11
C LYS A 156 1.50 -29.78 -9.15
N ASN A 157 0.34 -30.23 -8.70
CA ASN A 157 -0.64 -30.95 -9.53
C ASN A 157 -1.87 -30.12 -9.89
N ARG A 158 -1.90 -28.84 -9.54
CA ARG A 158 -3.03 -27.95 -9.78
C ARG A 158 -2.53 -26.55 -10.09
N LYS A 159 -2.85 -26.03 -11.28
CA LYS A 159 -2.46 -24.69 -11.74
C LYS A 159 -3.49 -23.60 -11.43
N PHE A 160 -4.70 -24.00 -11.07
CA PHE A 160 -5.81 -23.11 -10.76
C PHE A 160 -6.79 -23.83 -9.82
N LEU A 161 -7.28 -23.12 -8.80
CA LEU A 161 -8.37 -23.56 -7.94
C LEU A 161 -9.66 -22.84 -8.34
N GLY A 162 -10.70 -23.61 -8.65
CA GLY A 162 -11.99 -23.09 -9.09
C GLY A 162 -12.18 -23.12 -10.60
N SER A 163 -13.11 -22.30 -11.07
CA SER A 163 -13.37 -22.10 -12.50
C SER A 163 -12.74 -20.82 -13.01
N VAL A 164 -12.10 -20.87 -14.19
CA VAL A 164 -11.50 -19.69 -14.81
C VAL A 164 -12.61 -18.75 -15.30
N ASN A 165 -12.85 -17.70 -14.54
CA ASN A 165 -13.83 -16.66 -14.84
C ASN A 165 -13.23 -15.58 -15.77
N GLU A 166 -14.11 -14.91 -16.50
CA GLU A 166 -13.71 -13.74 -17.28
C GLU A 166 -13.42 -12.55 -16.36
N GLN A 167 -12.40 -11.77 -16.68
CA GLN A 167 -12.02 -10.57 -15.93
C GLN A 167 -11.98 -9.34 -16.83
N ASN A 168 -12.44 -8.21 -16.29
CA ASN A 168 -12.26 -6.90 -16.91
C ASN A 168 -10.88 -6.36 -16.56
N ILE A 169 -9.98 -6.28 -17.54
CA ILE A 169 -8.64 -5.76 -17.35
C ILE A 169 -8.44 -4.44 -18.10
N ARG A 170 -7.54 -3.61 -17.57
CA ARG A 170 -7.05 -2.44 -18.29
C ARG A 170 -5.91 -2.87 -19.21
N THR A 171 -5.99 -2.51 -20.49
CA THR A 171 -5.01 -2.90 -21.51
C THR A 171 -3.81 -1.95 -21.60
N LYS A 172 -3.92 -0.77 -21.00
CA LYS A 172 -2.82 0.19 -20.89
C LYS A 172 -2.39 0.32 -19.44
N SER A 173 -1.09 0.32 -19.20
CA SER A 173 -0.54 0.81 -17.95
C SER A 173 -1.00 2.25 -17.78
N LYS A 174 -1.48 2.62 -16.59
CA LYS A 174 -1.63 4.04 -16.28
C LYS A 174 -0.24 4.69 -16.46
N PRO A 175 -0.13 5.87 -17.09
CA PRO A 175 1.11 6.63 -16.97
C PRO A 175 1.40 6.75 -15.47
N VAL A 176 2.66 6.56 -15.10
CA VAL A 176 3.12 6.72 -13.72
C VAL A 176 2.85 8.18 -13.36
N ILE A 177 1.72 8.43 -12.71
CA ILE A 177 1.65 9.53 -11.76
C ILE A 177 2.48 8.97 -10.63
N GLN A 178 3.75 9.38 -10.55
CA GLN A 178 4.40 9.43 -9.25
C GLN A 178 3.48 10.33 -8.46
N GLU A 179 2.58 9.72 -7.67
CA GLU A 179 2.10 10.40 -6.48
C GLU A 179 3.39 10.82 -5.81
N ILE A 180 3.62 12.14 -5.77
CA ILE A 180 4.63 12.71 -4.90
C ILE A 180 4.32 12.03 -3.58
N GLU A 181 5.19 11.12 -3.15
CA GLU A 181 5.10 10.52 -1.83
C GLU A 181 4.76 11.68 -0.92
N PRO A 182 3.63 11.65 -0.18
CA PRO A 182 3.26 12.77 0.65
C PRO A 182 4.41 12.93 1.63
N LYS A 183 5.35 13.81 1.30
CA LYS A 183 6.50 14.08 2.12
C LYS A 183 5.88 14.60 3.39
N PRO A 184 6.00 13.87 4.52
CA PRO A 184 5.33 14.29 5.72
C PRO A 184 5.81 15.71 6.00
N GLU A 185 4.87 16.64 6.20
CA GLU A 185 5.24 17.97 6.64
C GLU A 185 5.93 17.79 8.00
N PHE A 186 7.22 18.10 8.01
CA PHE A 186 8.14 17.86 9.11
C PHE A 186 8.77 19.18 9.50
N CYS A 187 8.65 19.50 10.78
CA CYS A 187 9.22 20.70 11.37
C CYS A 187 10.09 20.31 12.57
N LEU A 188 11.29 20.87 12.64
CA LEU A 188 12.14 20.82 13.82
C LEU A 188 12.05 22.16 14.54
N LEU A 189 11.67 22.11 15.82
CA LEU A 189 11.60 23.25 16.71
C LEU A 189 12.66 23.08 17.80
N VAL A 190 13.34 24.18 18.14
CA VAL A 190 14.33 24.20 19.21
C VAL A 190 13.72 24.90 20.42
N GLU A 191 13.83 24.27 21.59
CA GLU A 191 13.45 24.87 22.87
C GLU A 191 14.66 24.93 23.82
N PRO A 192 14.91 26.07 24.49
CA PRO A 192 14.28 27.38 24.25
C PRO A 192 14.68 27.98 22.89
N PRO A 193 13.83 28.82 22.26
CA PRO A 193 14.09 29.40 20.94
C PRO A 193 15.23 30.43 20.93
N VAL A 194 15.66 30.89 22.10
CA VAL A 194 16.75 31.85 22.29
C VAL A 194 17.65 31.35 23.40
N GLY A 195 18.94 31.20 23.11
CA GLY A 195 19.93 30.66 24.04
C GLY A 195 20.50 29.35 23.55
N ASP A 196 21.05 28.57 24.48
CA ASP A 196 21.56 27.24 24.20
C ASP A 196 20.38 26.25 24.06
N PRO A 197 20.38 25.40 23.03
CA PRO A 197 19.30 24.45 22.78
C PRO A 197 19.29 23.37 23.87
N GLU A 198 18.17 23.21 24.58
CA GLU A 198 17.98 22.16 25.59
C GLU A 198 17.21 20.97 25.00
N PHE A 199 16.24 21.25 24.15
CA PHE A 199 15.39 20.26 23.51
C PHE A 199 15.23 20.54 22.03
N LEU A 200 15.14 19.48 21.26
CA LEU A 200 14.70 19.48 19.88
C LEU A 200 13.36 18.76 19.79
N ILE A 201 12.38 19.41 19.20
CA ILE A 201 11.03 18.87 19.01
C ILE A 201 10.81 18.65 17.51
N ALA A 202 10.63 17.40 17.12
CA ALA A 202 10.21 17.03 15.77
C ALA A 202 8.68 16.87 15.73
N GLU A 203 8.01 17.66 14.91
CA GLU A 203 6.59 17.47 14.59
C GLU A 203 6.46 16.92 13.17
N ILE A 204 5.84 15.74 13.05
CA ILE A 204 5.71 15.01 11.78
C ILE A 204 4.22 14.78 11.52
N GLN A 205 3.68 15.38 10.47
CA GLN A 205 2.30 15.15 10.03
C GLN A 205 2.19 13.85 9.23
N LEU A 206 1.30 12.96 9.66
CA LEU A 206 1.11 11.63 9.09
C LEU A 206 -0.36 11.41 8.70
N PRO A 207 -0.88 12.17 7.72
CA PRO A 207 -2.29 12.12 7.35
C PRO A 207 -2.68 10.71 6.88
N GLY A 208 -3.79 10.19 7.39
CA GLY A 208 -4.28 8.84 7.08
C GLY A 208 -3.69 7.71 7.93
N VAL A 209 -2.73 8.00 8.82
CA VAL A 209 -2.34 7.02 9.85
C VAL A 209 -3.42 6.98 10.94
N ALA A 210 -3.96 5.79 11.20
CA ALA A 210 -5.06 5.62 12.15
C ALA A 210 -4.58 5.20 13.56
N SER A 211 -3.33 4.72 13.69
CA SER A 211 -2.83 4.13 14.92
C SER A 211 -1.32 4.33 15.05
N SER A 212 -0.84 4.59 16.28
CA SER A 212 0.59 4.63 16.59
C SER A 212 1.28 3.27 16.46
N LEU A 213 0.53 2.17 16.57
CA LEU A 213 1.06 0.80 16.40
C LEU A 213 1.62 0.55 15.00
N SER A 214 1.25 1.40 14.05
CA SER A 214 1.62 1.30 12.66
C SER A 214 2.88 2.13 12.34
N LEU A 215 3.47 2.78 13.36
CA LEU A 215 4.65 3.63 13.28
C LEU A 215 5.86 2.91 13.91
N VAL A 216 6.99 2.95 13.22
CA VAL A 216 8.30 2.52 13.71
C VAL A 216 9.22 3.72 13.66
N LEU A 217 9.68 4.18 14.83
CA LEU A 217 10.56 5.33 14.98
C LEU A 217 11.89 4.86 15.56
N ASP A 218 12.98 5.15 14.86
CA ASP A 218 14.34 4.88 15.28
C ASP A 218 15.09 6.22 15.43
N LEU A 219 15.72 6.41 16.59
CA LEU A 219 16.54 7.57 16.91
C LEU A 219 18.01 7.15 17.03
N GLY A 220 18.87 7.77 16.25
CA GLY A 220 20.33 7.73 16.40
C GLY A 220 20.85 8.97 17.13
N GLU A 221 22.17 9.15 17.16
CA GLU A 221 22.79 10.32 17.79
C GLU A 221 22.45 11.62 17.07
N ASP A 222 22.36 11.58 15.73
CA ASP A 222 22.10 12.72 14.85
C ASP A 222 21.15 12.36 13.70
N ARG A 223 20.40 11.25 13.81
CA ARG A 223 19.54 10.73 12.74
C ARG A 223 18.19 10.29 13.29
N LEU A 224 17.12 10.66 12.60
CA LEU A 224 15.76 10.22 12.90
C LEU A 224 15.20 9.50 11.69
N VAL A 225 14.76 8.26 11.90
CA VAL A 225 14.12 7.43 10.87
C VAL A 225 12.72 7.06 11.33
N LEU A 226 11.72 7.38 10.52
CA LEU A 226 10.33 7.02 10.76
C LEU A 226 9.79 6.22 9.58
N ASN A 227 9.17 5.08 9.89
CA ASN A 227 8.45 4.26 8.94
C ASN A 227 7.00 4.08 9.38
N ALA A 228 6.03 4.43 8.52
CA ALA A 228 4.62 4.16 8.75
C ALA A 228 4.11 3.10 7.78
N ARG A 229 3.59 1.98 8.31
CA ARG A 229 2.91 0.95 7.53
C ARG A 229 1.42 0.95 7.85
N PRO A 230 0.50 0.72 6.90
CA PRO A 230 0.71 0.48 5.47
C PRO A 230 0.81 1.77 4.63
N SER A 231 0.78 2.94 5.27
CA SER A 231 0.62 4.26 4.62
C SER A 231 1.85 4.76 3.84
N LEU A 232 2.92 3.97 3.73
CA LEU A 232 4.14 4.25 2.96
C LEU A 232 4.86 5.57 3.32
N PHE A 233 4.63 6.16 4.50
CA PHE A 233 5.45 7.30 4.93
C PHE A 233 6.82 6.79 5.36
N HIS A 234 7.85 7.33 4.71
CA HIS A 234 9.25 7.16 5.08
C HIS A 234 9.87 8.55 5.27
N LEU A 235 10.44 8.78 6.45
CA LEU A 235 11.22 9.98 6.75
C LEU A 235 12.56 9.51 7.28
N ASP A 236 13.63 9.95 6.62
CA ASP A 236 15.00 9.76 7.06
C ASP A 236 15.71 11.10 6.99
N CYS A 237 16.08 11.63 8.15
CA CYS A 237 16.69 12.95 8.23
C CYS A 237 17.80 13.00 9.28
N PHE A 238 18.82 13.80 8.96
CA PHE A 238 19.85 14.21 9.91
C PHE A 238 19.34 15.37 10.76
N ILE A 239 19.60 15.26 12.07
CA ILE A 239 19.28 16.24 13.09
C ILE A 239 20.50 17.15 13.29
N PRO A 240 20.32 18.48 13.43
CA PRO A 240 21.43 19.43 13.57
C PRO A 240 22.18 19.40 14.92
N PHE A 241 21.79 18.52 15.84
CA PHE A 241 22.32 18.40 17.20
C PHE A 241 22.49 16.94 17.59
N PHE A 242 23.42 16.65 18.50
CA PHE A 242 23.49 15.35 19.15
C PHE A 242 22.39 15.23 20.19
N ILE A 243 21.61 14.15 20.12
CA ILE A 243 20.45 13.93 21.00
C ILE A 243 20.71 12.82 22.01
N ASP A 244 20.12 12.97 23.21
CA ASP A 244 20.04 11.91 24.20
C ASP A 244 18.91 10.95 23.82
N GLN A 245 19.28 9.81 23.25
CA GLN A 245 18.34 8.78 22.80
C GLN A 245 17.53 8.19 23.96
N GLU A 246 18.13 8.02 25.14
CA GLU A 246 17.47 7.40 26.30
C GLU A 246 16.45 8.36 26.95
N GLY A 247 16.76 9.66 26.93
CA GLY A 247 15.87 10.71 27.43
C GLY A 247 14.77 11.14 26.46
N SER A 248 14.79 10.66 25.21
CA SER A 248 13.85 11.07 24.16
C SER A 248 12.47 10.43 24.30
N VAL A 249 11.41 11.18 24.01
CA VAL A 249 10.01 10.73 24.12
C VAL A 249 9.25 11.02 22.83
N ALA A 250 8.45 10.05 22.37
CA ALA A 250 7.58 10.19 21.21
C ALA A 250 6.10 10.05 21.60
N GLN A 251 5.25 10.92 21.05
CA GLN A 251 3.81 10.91 21.28
C GLN A 251 3.07 11.09 19.96
N TYR A 252 2.12 10.20 19.67
CA TYR A 252 1.28 10.28 18.47
C TYR A 252 -0.15 10.65 18.84
N ASN A 253 -0.67 11.72 18.23
CA ASN A 253 -2.05 12.15 18.40
C ASN A 253 -2.89 11.64 17.22
N THR A 254 -3.81 10.71 17.47
CA THR A 254 -4.67 10.11 16.43
C THR A 254 -5.73 11.07 15.89
N ASN A 255 -6.11 12.13 16.63
CA ASN A 255 -7.09 13.11 16.18
C ASN A 255 -6.49 14.11 15.19
N THR A 256 -5.25 14.55 15.45
CA THR A 256 -4.52 15.49 14.57
C THR A 256 -3.63 14.78 13.56
N GLN A 257 -3.37 13.48 13.76
CA GLN A 257 -2.45 12.66 12.99
C GLN A 257 -1.01 13.19 12.98
N ILE A 258 -0.57 13.76 14.12
CA ILE A 258 0.77 14.32 14.30
C ILE A 258 1.56 13.46 15.28
N LEU A 259 2.78 13.08 14.89
CA LEU A 259 3.80 12.50 15.75
C LEU A 259 4.72 13.62 16.25
N THR A 260 4.81 13.78 17.56
CA THR A 260 5.72 14.71 18.23
C THR A 260 6.82 13.92 18.92
N VAL A 261 8.09 14.20 18.59
CA VAL A 261 9.26 13.60 19.23
C VAL A 261 10.03 14.69 19.95
N THR A 262 10.13 14.60 21.27
CA THR A 262 10.90 15.52 22.12
C THR A 262 12.23 14.87 22.47
N MET A 263 13.32 15.48 22.04
CA MET A 263 14.68 14.95 22.11
C MET A 263 15.57 15.91 22.90
N PRO A 264 16.05 15.55 24.10
CA PRO A 264 17.01 16.38 24.81
C PRO A 264 18.32 16.49 24.03
N VAL A 265 18.90 17.68 23.96
CA VAL A 265 20.17 17.92 23.29
C VAL A 265 21.32 17.65 24.25
N VAL A 266 22.31 16.87 23.80
CA VAL A 266 23.55 16.66 24.55
C VAL A 266 24.41 17.90 24.40
N SER A 267 24.56 18.64 25.49
CA SER A 267 25.47 19.80 25.55
C SER A 267 26.90 19.31 25.41
N SER A 268 27.66 19.95 24.51
CA SER A 268 29.09 19.70 24.30
C SER A 268 29.94 20.26 25.44
#